data_AF-A0A7S0LYE7-F1
#
_entry.id   AF-A0A7S0LYE7-F1
#
_cell.length_a   1.000
_cell.length_b   1.000
_cell.length_c   1.000
_cell.angle_alpha   90.00
_cell.angle_beta   90.00
_cell.angle_gamma   90.00
#
_symmetry.space_group_name_H-M   'P 1'
#
loop_
_entity.id
_entity.type
_entity.pdbx_description
1 polymer ?
#
loop_
_entity_poly.entity_id
_entity_poly.type
_entity_poly.pdbx_seq_one_letter_code
_entity_poly.pdbx_strand_id
1 'polypeptide(L)'
;MKPWELVRDEALLLGTFLKRNQRFAASSSRLKGEHELVRGLSDLRRMLVEPPPEAVEEVMAPFLAVVVSPETTGPITGAALTSLSKLLKADYISPDNVKSGPAMQKVVEAVLNCQFEQSDVSGDEVVIGRIVEALQSAVECRAGDLLPAASI
;
A
#
# COMPACT_ATOMS: atom_id res chain seq x y z
N MET A 1 -6.38 -19.43 -3.78
CA MET A 1 -6.76 -18.24 -3.01
C MET A 1 -7.25 -17.21 -4.00
N LYS A 2 -8.43 -16.62 -3.79
CA LYS A 2 -8.93 -15.56 -4.67
C LYS A 2 -8.12 -14.27 -4.42
N PRO A 3 -7.80 -13.44 -5.44
CA PRO A 3 -6.97 -12.25 -5.26
C PRO A 3 -7.49 -11.25 -4.22
N TRP A 4 -8.82 -11.11 -4.09
CA TRP A 4 -9.43 -10.22 -3.09
C TRP A 4 -9.35 -10.76 -1.65
N GLU A 5 -9.14 -12.07 -1.44
CA GLU A 5 -8.88 -12.61 -0.10
C GLU A 5 -7.53 -12.11 0.43
N LEU A 6 -6.52 -12.07 -0.43
CA LEU A 6 -5.20 -11.51 -0.12
C LEU A 6 -5.31 -10.03 0.28
N VAL A 7 -6.04 -9.22 -0.48
CA VAL A 7 -6.31 -7.81 -0.13
C VAL A 7 -6.91 -7.69 1.27
N ARG A 8 -7.91 -8.51 1.57
CA ARG A 8 -8.59 -8.49 2.88
C ARG A 8 -7.63 -8.80 4.02
N ASP A 9 -6.76 -9.78 3.82
CA ASP A 9 -5.81 -10.26 4.82
C ASP A 9 -4.68 -9.24 5.05
N GLU A 10 -4.12 -8.67 3.97
CA GLU A 10 -3.12 -7.60 4.07
C GLU A 10 -3.72 -6.32 4.70
N ALA A 11 -4.97 -5.96 4.37
CA ALA A 11 -5.66 -4.83 5.01
C ALA A 11 -5.89 -5.05 6.52
N LEU A 12 -6.21 -6.28 6.92
CA LEU A 12 -6.32 -6.66 8.34
C LEU A 12 -4.97 -6.55 9.05
N LEU A 13 -3.89 -7.01 8.43
CA LEU A 13 -2.54 -6.96 8.97
C LEU A 13 -2.10 -5.51 9.23
N LEU A 14 -2.22 -4.64 8.22
CA LEU A 14 -1.87 -3.22 8.36
C LEU A 14 -2.74 -2.50 9.39
N GLY A 15 -4.05 -2.77 9.37
CA GLY A 15 -4.97 -2.21 10.36
C GLY A 15 -4.62 -2.63 11.79
N THR A 16 -4.05 -3.82 11.98
CA THR A 16 -3.57 -4.31 13.28
C THR A 16 -2.30 -3.59 13.72
N PHE A 17 -1.35 -3.37 12.80
CA PHE A 17 -0.12 -2.65 13.10
C PHE A 17 -0.38 -1.18 13.48
N LEU A 18 -1.23 -0.48 12.72
CA LEU A 18 -1.61 0.90 13.00
C LEU A 18 -2.32 1.05 14.36
N LYS A 19 -3.30 0.18 14.66
CA LYS A 19 -3.99 0.19 15.97
C LYS A 19 -3.04 -0.06 17.13
N ARG A 20 -1.99 -0.86 16.92
CA ARG A 20 -0.97 -1.10 17.94
C ARG A 20 -0.10 0.15 18.14
N ASN A 21 0.23 0.88 17.07
CA ASN A 21 1.04 2.08 17.12
C ASN A 21 0.33 3.26 17.83
N GLN A 22 -0.97 3.44 17.57
CA GLN A 22 -1.80 4.47 18.21
C GLN A 22 -1.76 4.44 19.74
N ARG A 23 -1.53 3.27 20.34
CA ARG A 23 -1.41 3.13 21.81
C ARG A 23 -0.20 3.84 22.40
N PHE A 24 0.82 4.10 21.57
CA PHE A 24 2.08 4.71 21.99
C PHE A 24 2.27 6.12 21.39
N ALA A 25 1.35 6.60 20.56
CA ALA A 25 1.45 7.90 19.91
C ALA A 25 1.16 9.05 20.91
N ALA A 26 2.12 9.96 21.06
CA ALA A 26 2.03 11.08 22.02
C ALA A 26 1.41 12.37 21.44
N SER A 27 1.27 12.48 20.11
CA SER A 27 0.79 13.69 19.42
C SER A 27 -0.64 13.55 18.88
N SER A 28 -1.48 14.56 19.13
CA SER A 28 -2.86 14.62 18.64
C SER A 28 -2.99 14.71 17.12
N SER A 29 -2.02 15.29 16.40
CA SER A 29 -2.05 15.37 14.93
C SER A 29 -1.78 13.99 14.31
N ARG A 30 -0.73 13.32 14.81
CA ARG A 30 -0.35 11.95 14.43
C ARG A 30 -1.47 10.96 14.66
N LEU A 31 -2.13 11.06 15.82
CA LEU A 31 -3.29 10.22 16.13
C LEU A 31 -4.39 10.41 15.09
N LYS A 32 -4.66 11.65 14.65
CA LYS A 32 -5.71 11.92 13.67
C LYS A 32 -5.41 11.27 12.31
N GLY A 33 -4.21 11.42 11.75
CA GLY A 33 -3.89 10.79 10.46
C GLY A 33 -3.86 9.27 10.56
N GLU A 34 -3.32 8.70 11.64
CA GLU A 34 -3.41 7.25 11.87
C GLU A 34 -4.86 6.75 12.00
N HIS A 35 -5.76 7.52 12.62
CA HIS A 35 -7.18 7.18 12.69
C HIS A 35 -7.83 7.12 11.31
N GLU A 36 -7.48 8.05 10.41
CA GLU A 36 -7.95 8.06 9.03
C GLU A 36 -7.45 6.83 8.26
N LEU A 37 -6.17 6.44 8.43
CA LEU A 37 -5.60 5.23 7.84
C LEU A 37 -6.29 3.94 8.34
N VAL A 38 -6.48 3.82 9.66
CA VAL A 38 -7.19 2.67 10.26
C VAL A 38 -8.62 2.58 9.75
N ARG A 39 -9.30 3.72 9.59
CA ARG A 39 -10.66 3.77 9.06
C ARG A 39 -10.69 3.30 7.61
N GLY A 40 -9.81 3.81 6.75
CA GLY A 40 -9.74 3.43 5.33
C GLY A 40 -9.54 1.92 5.13
N LEU A 41 -8.62 1.31 5.87
CA LEU A 41 -8.39 -0.15 5.82
C LEU A 41 -9.57 -0.95 6.39
N SER A 42 -10.21 -0.45 7.45
CA SER A 42 -11.37 -1.12 8.06
C SER A 42 -12.61 -1.06 7.16
N ASP A 43 -12.84 0.08 6.50
CA ASP A 43 -13.94 0.26 5.54
C ASP A 43 -13.71 -0.61 4.31
N LEU A 44 -12.49 -0.63 3.75
CA LEU A 44 -12.11 -1.56 2.69
C LEU A 44 -12.44 -3.00 3.09
N ARG A 45 -11.95 -3.46 4.25
CA ARG A 45 -12.18 -4.84 4.70
C ARG A 45 -13.65 -5.18 4.88
N ARG A 46 -14.50 -4.22 5.28
CA ARG A 46 -15.93 -4.42 5.45
C ARG A 46 -16.67 -4.47 4.11
N MET A 47 -16.23 -3.66 3.15
CA MET A 47 -16.87 -3.53 1.84
C MET A 47 -16.37 -4.57 0.82
N LEU A 48 -15.21 -5.17 1.06
CA LEU A 48 -14.58 -6.10 0.12
C LEU A 48 -15.32 -7.44 0.09
N VAL A 49 -16.27 -7.52 -0.85
CA VAL A 49 -16.94 -8.74 -1.31
C VAL A 49 -16.72 -8.76 -2.81
N GLU A 50 -15.93 -9.73 -3.30
CA GLU A 50 -15.54 -9.92 -4.72
C GLU A 50 -15.66 -8.63 -5.56
N PRO A 51 -14.70 -7.70 -5.44
CA PRO A 51 -14.83 -6.38 -6.03
C PRO A 51 -14.91 -6.47 -7.55
N PRO A 52 -15.67 -5.57 -8.20
CA PRO A 52 -15.65 -5.48 -9.64
C PRO A 52 -14.22 -5.09 -10.10
N PRO A 53 -13.75 -5.58 -11.25
CA PRO A 53 -12.40 -5.29 -11.74
C PRO A 53 -12.05 -3.79 -11.78
N GLU A 54 -13.04 -2.92 -12.00
CA GLU A 54 -12.88 -1.47 -12.09
C GLU A 54 -12.57 -0.81 -10.74
N ALA A 55 -12.84 -1.50 -9.61
CA ALA A 55 -12.61 -0.98 -8.26
C ALA A 55 -11.14 -1.09 -7.81
N VAL A 56 -10.22 -1.43 -8.72
CA VAL A 56 -8.80 -1.62 -8.41
C VAL A 56 -8.17 -0.38 -7.77
N GLU A 57 -8.52 0.83 -8.23
CA GLU A 57 -8.00 2.07 -7.64
C GLU A 57 -8.49 2.26 -6.20
N GLU A 58 -9.78 2.06 -5.95
CA GLU A 58 -10.41 2.18 -4.64
C GLU A 58 -9.87 1.14 -3.66
N VAL A 59 -9.57 -0.07 -4.14
CA VAL A 59 -8.99 -1.14 -3.32
C VAL A 59 -7.54 -0.84 -2.95
N MET A 60 -6.76 -0.27 -3.88
CA MET A 60 -5.35 0.05 -3.62
C MET A 60 -5.20 1.30 -2.74
N ALA A 61 -6.12 2.27 -2.84
CA ALA A 61 -6.00 3.58 -2.20
C ALA A 61 -5.67 3.54 -0.69
N PRO A 62 -6.28 2.67 0.16
CA PRO A 62 -5.92 2.59 1.58
C PRO A 62 -4.48 2.11 1.82
N PHE A 63 -3.91 1.26 0.97
CA PHE A 63 -2.52 0.83 1.07
C PHE A 63 -1.58 1.97 0.68
N LEU A 64 -1.90 2.67 -0.42
CA LEU A 64 -1.12 3.81 -0.89
C LEU A 64 -1.09 4.94 0.14
N ALA A 65 -2.22 5.19 0.81
CA ALA A 65 -2.33 6.19 1.87
C ALA A 65 -1.38 5.90 3.05
N VAL A 66 -1.15 4.63 3.40
CA VAL A 66 -0.18 4.25 4.44
C VAL A 66 1.25 4.53 3.97
N VAL A 67 1.58 4.20 2.71
CA VAL A 67 2.92 4.37 2.12
C VAL A 67 3.36 5.84 2.04
N VAL A 68 2.44 6.76 1.70
CA VAL A 68 2.77 8.19 1.57
C VAL A 68 2.61 8.97 2.87
N SER A 69 2.22 8.33 3.97
CA SER A 69 1.96 9.01 5.23
C SER A 69 3.27 9.19 6.04
N PRO A 70 3.71 10.43 6.30
CA PRO A 70 4.89 10.70 7.13
C PRO A 70 4.68 10.33 8.61
N GLU A 71 3.43 10.05 9.00
CA GLU A 71 3.06 9.71 10.37
C GLU A 71 3.24 8.22 10.66
N THR A 72 3.54 7.40 9.64
CA THR A 72 3.75 5.97 9.78
C THR A 72 5.21 5.65 10.12
N THR A 73 5.41 4.68 11.02
CA THR A 73 6.75 4.23 11.39
C THR A 73 7.33 3.32 10.31
N GLY A 74 8.67 3.27 10.19
CA GLY A 74 9.35 2.40 9.22
C GLY A 74 8.80 0.96 9.15
N PRO A 75 8.56 0.26 10.27
CA PRO A 75 7.96 -1.08 10.24
C PRO A 75 6.55 -1.14 9.63
N ILE A 76 5.71 -0.11 9.84
CA ILE A 76 4.36 -0.04 9.28
C ILE A 76 4.42 0.26 7.78
N THR A 77 5.25 1.23 7.39
CA THR A 77 5.47 1.59 5.98
C THR A 77 6.06 0.41 5.20
N GLY A 78 7.06 -0.26 5.77
CA GLY A 78 7.66 -1.47 5.20
C GLY A 78 6.67 -2.62 5.05
N ALA A 79 5.75 -2.78 6.01
CA ALA A 79 4.66 -3.74 5.88
C ALA A 79 3.72 -3.36 4.72
N ALA A 80 3.37 -2.08 4.57
CA ALA A 80 2.50 -1.62 3.49
C ALA A 80 3.13 -1.81 2.10
N LEU A 81 4.42 -1.49 1.95
CA LEU A 81 5.19 -1.75 0.73
C LEU A 81 5.23 -3.26 0.42
N THR A 82 5.39 -4.10 1.44
CA THR A 82 5.36 -5.56 1.28
C THR A 82 3.98 -6.05 0.84
N SER A 83 2.90 -5.52 1.40
CA SER A 83 1.53 -5.82 0.97
C SER A 83 1.33 -5.45 -0.50
N LEU A 84 1.81 -4.28 -0.94
CA LEU A 84 1.76 -3.88 -2.35
C LEU A 84 2.52 -4.87 -3.24
N SER A 85 3.76 -5.22 -2.90
CA SER A 85 4.53 -6.21 -3.67
C SER A 85 3.81 -7.55 -3.80
N LYS A 86 3.17 -8.02 -2.73
CA LYS A 86 2.36 -9.26 -2.77
C LYS A 86 1.15 -9.14 -3.68
N LEU A 87 0.43 -8.01 -3.64
CA LEU A 87 -0.72 -7.78 -4.50
C LEU A 87 -0.33 -7.71 -5.98
N LEU A 88 0.79 -7.06 -6.29
CA LEU A 88 1.35 -7.00 -7.64
C LEU A 88 1.80 -8.37 -8.14
N LYS A 89 2.55 -9.13 -7.32
CA LYS A 89 2.97 -10.50 -7.62
C LYS A 89 1.80 -11.49 -7.77
N ALA A 90 0.66 -11.18 -7.17
CA ALA A 90 -0.58 -11.95 -7.32
C ALA A 90 -1.43 -11.50 -8.53
N ASP A 91 -0.93 -10.59 -9.37
CA ASP A 91 -1.64 -9.96 -10.48
C ASP A 91 -3.00 -9.36 -10.07
N TYR A 92 -3.07 -8.77 -8.87
CA TYR A 92 -4.30 -8.09 -8.44
C TYR A 92 -4.66 -6.94 -9.40
N ILE A 93 -3.63 -6.25 -9.93
CA ILE A 93 -3.77 -5.33 -11.05
C ILE A 93 -3.57 -6.13 -12.34
N SER A 94 -4.65 -6.55 -13.00
CA SER A 94 -4.59 -7.28 -14.27
C SER A 94 -4.56 -6.31 -15.46
N PRO A 95 -3.80 -6.56 -16.55
CA PRO A 95 -3.82 -5.70 -17.74
C PRO A 95 -5.19 -5.64 -18.47
N ASP A 96 -6.13 -6.53 -18.13
CA ASP A 96 -7.41 -6.66 -18.82
C ASP A 96 -8.44 -5.55 -18.49
N ASN A 97 -8.12 -4.65 -17.54
CA ASN A 97 -9.01 -3.57 -17.11
C ASN A 97 -8.47 -2.19 -17.51
N VAL A 98 -9.34 -1.34 -18.05
CA VAL A 98 -9.06 0.08 -18.37
C VAL A 98 -8.52 0.88 -17.18
N LYS A 99 -8.90 0.53 -15.96
CA LYS A 99 -8.47 1.14 -14.70
C LYS A 99 -7.10 0.68 -14.23
N SER A 100 -6.52 -0.36 -14.82
CA SER A 100 -5.24 -0.92 -14.38
C SER A 100 -4.05 -0.02 -14.67
N GLY A 101 -4.00 0.66 -15.82
CA GLY A 101 -2.96 1.64 -16.11
C GLY A 101 -2.93 2.78 -15.08
N PRO A 102 -4.06 3.50 -14.87
CA PRO A 102 -4.16 4.52 -13.83
C PRO A 102 -3.85 4.00 -12.41
N ALA A 103 -4.31 2.79 -12.07
CA ALA A 103 -4.02 2.19 -10.77
C ALA A 103 -2.52 1.88 -10.59
N MET A 104 -1.88 1.30 -11.61
CA MET A 104 -0.45 1.01 -11.60
C MET A 104 0.37 2.29 -11.50
N GLN A 105 -0.01 3.35 -12.24
CA GLN A 105 0.63 4.65 -12.14
C GLN A 105 0.54 5.21 -10.71
N LYS A 106 -0.63 5.16 -10.08
CA LYS A 106 -0.80 5.59 -8.68
C LYS A 106 0.03 4.78 -7.70
N VAL A 107 0.20 3.48 -7.93
CA VAL A 107 1.08 2.63 -7.11
C VAL A 107 2.52 3.12 -7.22
N VAL A 108 3.04 3.29 -8.44
CA VAL A 108 4.42 3.76 -8.66
C VAL A 108 4.62 5.15 -8.07
N GLU A 109 3.70 6.08 -8.32
CA GLU A 109 3.74 7.43 -7.75
C GLU A 109 3.77 7.40 -6.21
N ALA A 110 2.95 6.58 -5.57
CA ALA A 110 2.95 6.45 -4.12
C ALA A 110 4.25 5.85 -3.58
N VAL A 111 4.81 4.84 -4.25
CA VAL A 111 6.07 4.20 -3.84
C VAL A 111 7.26 5.17 -4.02
N LEU A 112 7.28 5.97 -5.10
CA LEU A 112 8.30 6.99 -5.33
C LEU A 112 8.20 8.15 -4.32
N ASN A 113 6.99 8.49 -3.88
CA ASN A 113 6.73 9.51 -2.86
C ASN A 113 6.57 8.92 -1.45
N CYS A 114 7.11 7.71 -1.21
CA CYS A 114 7.01 7.04 0.07
C CYS A 114 7.58 7.91 1.20
N GLN A 115 6.85 7.99 2.33
CA GLN A 115 7.26 8.74 3.52
C GLN A 115 7.12 7.85 4.75
N PHE A 116 8.03 8.03 5.71
CA PHE A 116 7.98 7.34 6.99
C PHE A 116 8.77 8.11 8.06
N GLU A 117 8.43 7.88 9.32
CA GLU A 117 9.18 8.37 10.47
C GLU A 117 10.53 7.64 10.52
N GLN A 118 11.61 8.37 10.22
CA GLN A 118 12.99 7.89 10.31
C GLN A 118 13.35 7.65 11.77
N SER A 119 13.94 6.48 12.06
CA SER A 119 14.37 6.13 13.42
C SER A 119 15.88 5.99 13.50
N ASP A 120 16.40 4.96 12.85
CA ASP A 120 17.79 4.54 12.89
C ASP A 120 18.17 3.99 11.52
N VAL A 121 19.45 4.13 11.18
CA VAL A 121 19.95 3.81 9.83
C VAL A 121 19.60 2.38 9.41
N SER A 122 19.68 1.42 10.33
CA SER A 122 19.39 0.02 10.03
C SER A 122 17.92 -0.22 9.72
N GLY A 123 17.01 0.39 10.47
CA GLY A 123 15.57 0.36 10.17
C GLY A 123 15.23 1.04 8.84
N ASP A 124 15.82 2.20 8.60
CA ASP A 124 15.56 3.01 7.41
C ASP A 124 16.03 2.30 6.12
N GLU A 125 17.19 1.65 6.14
CA GLU A 125 17.70 0.83 5.03
C GLU A 125 16.77 -0.34 4.67
N VAL A 126 16.15 -0.97 5.67
CA VAL A 126 15.17 -2.03 5.43
C VAL A 126 13.96 -1.49 4.67
N VAL A 127 13.45 -0.31 5.03
CA VAL A 127 12.32 0.32 4.32
C VAL A 127 12.71 0.67 2.89
N ILE A 128 13.90 1.24 2.68
CA ILE A 128 14.43 1.54 1.34
C ILE A 128 14.52 0.27 0.50
N GLY A 129 14.99 -0.85 1.07
CA GLY A 129 14.98 -2.15 0.40
C GLY A 129 13.58 -2.59 -0.04
N ARG A 130 12.56 -2.31 0.78
CA ARG A 130 11.14 -2.60 0.43
C ARG A 130 10.59 -1.65 -0.64
N ILE A 131 11.04 -0.39 -0.69
CA ILE A 131 10.68 0.54 -1.78
C ILE A 131 11.20 -0.03 -3.10
N VAL A 132 12.47 -0.43 -3.15
CA VAL A 132 13.07 -1.03 -4.35
C VAL A 132 12.35 -2.31 -4.76
N GLU A 133 12.04 -3.20 -3.80
CA GLU A 133 11.29 -4.43 -4.09
C GLU A 133 9.88 -4.14 -4.64
N ALA A 134 9.19 -3.11 -4.14
CA ALA A 134 7.87 -2.72 -4.62
C ALA A 134 7.93 -2.16 -6.05
N LEU A 135 8.91 -1.31 -6.37
CA LEU A 135 9.14 -0.83 -7.73
C LEU A 135 9.47 -1.97 -8.70
N GLN A 136 10.35 -2.89 -8.28
CA GLN A 136 10.66 -4.08 -9.07
C GLN A 136 9.39 -4.92 -9.33
N SER A 137 8.56 -5.13 -8.31
CA SER A 137 7.30 -5.87 -8.44
C SER A 137 6.31 -5.17 -9.37
N ALA A 138 6.33 -3.84 -9.46
CA ALA A 138 5.49 -3.07 -10.38
C ALA A 138 5.93 -3.26 -11.84
N VAL A 139 7.25 -3.27 -12.10
CA VAL A 139 7.82 -3.52 -13.43
C VAL A 139 7.61 -4.97 -13.88
N GLU A 140 7.71 -5.93 -12.96
CA GLU A 140 7.51 -7.36 -13.26
C GLU A 140 6.03 -7.76 -13.40
N CYS A 141 5.11 -6.95 -12.87
CA CYS A 141 3.67 -7.19 -12.99
C CYS A 141 3.23 -7.06 -14.46
N ARG A 142 2.27 -7.88 -14.90
CA ARG A 142 1.74 -7.80 -16.27
C ARG A 142 1.10 -6.45 -16.62
N ALA A 143 0.56 -5.75 -15.63
CA ALA A 143 0.06 -4.38 -15.81
C ALA A 143 1.17 -3.32 -15.86
N GLY A 144 2.43 -3.69 -15.63
CA GLY A 144 3.60 -2.81 -15.74
C GLY A 144 3.82 -2.28 -17.16
N ASP A 145 3.43 -3.05 -18.19
CA ASP A 145 3.46 -2.62 -19.60
C ASP A 145 2.53 -1.42 -19.89
N LEU A 146 1.59 -1.14 -18.98
CA LEU A 146 0.67 0.00 -19.07
C LEU A 146 1.28 1.30 -18.52
N LEU A 147 2.46 1.23 -17.88
CA LEU A 147 3.12 2.42 -17.34
C LEU A 147 3.63 3.32 -18.47
N PRO A 148 3.42 4.64 -18.38
CA PRO A 148 4.06 5.58 -19.27
C PRO A 148 5.58 5.46 -19.19
N ALA A 149 6.28 5.63 -20.31
CA ALA A 149 7.75 5.60 -20.36
C ALA A 149 8.43 6.66 -19.44
N ALA A 150 7.69 7.68 -18.99
CA ALA A 150 8.17 8.72 -18.08
C ALA A 150 7.94 8.40 -16.59
N SER A 151 7.32 7.26 -16.26
CA SER A 151 6.98 6.85 -14.90
C SER A 151 8.01 5.91 -14.26
N ILE A 152 9.13 5.61 -14.95
CA ILE A 152 10.23 4.74 -14.49
C ILE A 152 11.55 5.53 -14.56
#